data_AF-A0A4Z0ZC21-F1
#
_entry.id   AF-A0A4Z0ZC21-F1
#
_cell.length_a   1.000
_cell.length_b   1.000
_cell.length_c   1.000
_cell.angle_alpha   90.00
_cell.angle_beta   90.00
_cell.angle_gamma   90.00
#
_symmetry.space_group_name_H-M   'P 1'
#
loop_
_entity.id
_entity.type
_entity.pdbx_description
1 polymer ?
#
loop_
_entity_poly.entity_id
_entity_poly.type
_entity_poly.pdbx_seq_one_letter_code
_entity_poly.pdbx_strand_id
1 'polypeptide(L)'
;MDFSFQALVLHHAAQMNAAFRGLVDALVQNSKLSISLLRISNVTEDSFHVSLEARITKTGPASASITPMKIDLYGPSGHFGNMTFPAIRTQAHGTDVVVTNQLVKIIDKEALKGFIQGIIQNGVVLSLRNGQTSISALGVGPREFVYEKDIELPGMEGPVVSVHKASVIQNPIGVAGSPSVASLSPSSTAHLVSSPTTASISSIAGPGSRNTISIVFHISNPTPLEVSFGTCSFDIEDHEGKLVAELKGRLDIRRNQFEATFQGAVNKAVAAKLAVDMREAVSRRRNAGSSENERSDSQSPKARLIGKRCAGAGWCDETIKGINVPLQNVRKLFCALGVDDNTQEPGEKKGGFPKWKQRWMMR
;
A
#
# COMPACT_ATOMS: atom_id res chain seq x y z
N MET A 1 -24.17 -39.73 51.18
CA MET A 1 -24.16 -38.85 49.98
C MET A 1 -23.65 -39.71 48.84
N ASP A 2 -24.57 -40.28 48.06
CA ASP A 2 -24.21 -41.21 46.99
C ASP A 2 -23.83 -40.43 45.75
N PHE A 3 -22.54 -40.11 45.61
CA PHE A 3 -22.00 -39.71 44.31
C PHE A 3 -21.91 -40.96 43.44
N SER A 4 -22.97 -41.23 42.68
CA SER A 4 -22.90 -42.28 41.67
C SER A 4 -21.79 -41.93 40.67
N PHE A 5 -21.05 -42.93 40.19
CA PHE A 5 -20.05 -42.75 39.14
C PHE A 5 -20.61 -42.00 37.93
N GLN A 6 -21.89 -42.22 37.62
CA GLN A 6 -22.61 -41.52 36.58
C GLN A 6 -22.75 -40.01 36.86
N ALA A 7 -23.05 -39.61 38.10
CA ALA A 7 -23.10 -38.20 38.48
C ALA A 7 -21.72 -37.53 38.35
N LEU A 8 -20.64 -38.24 38.69
CA LEU A 8 -19.26 -37.74 38.53
C LEU A 8 -18.88 -37.55 37.05
N VAL A 9 -19.20 -38.53 36.19
CA VAL A 9 -18.95 -38.44 34.74
C VAL A 9 -19.73 -37.28 34.12
N LEU A 10 -21.02 -37.12 34.46
CA LEU A 10 -21.84 -36.01 33.98
C LEU A 10 -21.30 -34.65 34.45
N HIS A 11 -20.86 -34.54 35.69
CA HIS A 11 -20.27 -33.32 36.22
C HIS A 11 -18.97 -32.96 35.50
N HIS A 12 -18.08 -33.94 35.30
CA HIS A 12 -16.82 -33.72 34.59
C HIS A 12 -17.06 -33.35 33.11
N ALA A 13 -18.01 -34.01 32.45
CA ALA A 13 -18.40 -33.66 31.08
C ALA A 13 -18.96 -32.22 30.99
N ALA A 14 -19.77 -31.81 31.96
CA ALA A 14 -20.29 -30.43 32.03
C ALA A 14 -19.16 -29.40 32.24
N GLN A 15 -18.21 -29.68 33.13
CA GLN A 15 -17.04 -28.82 33.35
C GLN A 15 -16.15 -28.70 32.10
N MET A 16 -15.85 -29.82 31.44
CA MET A 16 -15.08 -29.82 30.18
C MET A 16 -15.81 -29.04 29.08
N ASN A 17 -17.14 -29.16 29.00
CA ASN A 17 -17.95 -28.39 28.05
C ASN A 17 -17.90 -26.88 28.34
N ALA A 18 -17.97 -26.48 29.60
CA ALA A 18 -17.85 -25.08 29.99
C ALA A 18 -16.45 -24.53 29.67
N ALA A 19 -15.39 -25.29 30.00
CA ALA A 19 -14.01 -24.93 29.68
C ALA A 19 -13.78 -24.80 28.17
N PHE A 20 -14.33 -25.73 27.38
CA PHE A 20 -14.27 -25.68 25.92
C PHE A 20 -14.98 -24.44 25.36
N ARG A 21 -16.19 -24.12 25.84
CA ARG A 21 -16.91 -22.90 25.40
C ARG A 21 -16.09 -21.65 25.70
N GLY A 22 -15.56 -21.53 26.91
CA GLY A 22 -14.71 -20.40 27.28
C GLY A 22 -13.45 -20.27 26.40
N LEU A 23 -12.89 -21.39 25.95
CA LEU A 23 -11.79 -21.40 24.98
C LEU A 23 -12.22 -20.91 23.59
N VAL A 24 -13.36 -21.39 23.07
CA VAL A 24 -13.89 -20.94 21.78
C VAL A 24 -14.17 -19.44 21.81
N ASP A 25 -14.78 -18.94 22.89
CA ASP A 25 -15.03 -17.51 23.08
C ASP A 25 -13.71 -16.72 23.14
N ALA A 26 -12.70 -17.24 23.85
CA ALA A 26 -11.37 -16.65 23.88
C ALA A 26 -10.72 -16.58 22.49
N LEU A 27 -10.89 -17.61 21.68
CA LEU A 27 -10.29 -17.73 20.35
C LEU A 27 -10.99 -16.90 19.28
N VAL A 28 -12.32 -16.89 19.28
CA VAL A 28 -13.11 -16.20 18.26
C VAL A 28 -13.25 -14.73 18.64
N GLN A 29 -13.73 -14.44 19.85
CA GLN A 29 -14.08 -13.09 20.26
C GLN A 29 -12.88 -12.34 20.84
N ASN A 30 -12.17 -12.93 21.82
CA ASN A 30 -11.16 -12.19 22.59
C ASN A 30 -9.75 -12.19 21.97
N SER A 31 -9.50 -13.03 20.97
CA SER A 31 -8.22 -13.06 20.29
C SER A 31 -7.94 -11.75 19.55
N LYS A 32 -6.66 -11.44 19.32
CA LYS A 32 -6.28 -10.30 18.48
C LYS A 32 -5.55 -10.82 17.25
N LEU A 33 -6.12 -10.58 16.08
CA LEU A 33 -5.50 -10.85 14.78
C LEU A 33 -4.80 -9.57 14.30
N SER A 34 -3.48 -9.60 14.19
CA SER A 34 -2.67 -8.46 13.74
C SER A 34 -2.03 -8.79 12.40
N ILE A 35 -2.28 -7.97 11.38
CA ILE A 35 -1.73 -8.16 10.04
C ILE A 35 -0.39 -7.44 9.93
N SER A 36 0.67 -8.17 9.58
CA SER A 36 1.98 -7.60 9.26
C SER A 36 2.10 -7.28 7.76
N LEU A 37 1.51 -8.11 6.89
CA LEU A 37 1.50 -7.93 5.45
C LEU A 37 0.17 -8.35 4.86
N LEU A 38 -0.41 -7.50 4.02
CA LEU A 38 -1.48 -7.85 3.09
C LEU A 38 -1.06 -7.41 1.70
N ARG A 39 -0.81 -8.35 0.79
CA ARG A 39 -0.35 -8.06 -0.56
C ARG A 39 -1.39 -8.45 -1.59
N ILE A 40 -1.75 -7.50 -2.45
CA ILE A 40 -2.58 -7.69 -3.64
C ILE A 40 -1.69 -7.57 -4.87
N SER A 41 -1.69 -8.59 -5.71
CA SER A 41 -0.81 -8.68 -6.88
C SER A 41 -1.51 -9.37 -8.05
N ASN A 42 -0.91 -9.32 -9.25
CA ASN A 42 -1.42 -9.99 -10.46
C ASN A 42 -2.91 -9.71 -10.67
N VAL A 43 -3.27 -8.43 -10.61
CA VAL A 43 -4.65 -7.97 -10.71
C VAL A 43 -5.15 -8.13 -12.15
N THR A 44 -6.28 -8.81 -12.30
CA THR A 44 -7.07 -8.92 -13.54
C THR A 44 -8.43 -8.25 -13.37
N GLU A 45 -9.23 -8.26 -14.42
CA GLU A 45 -10.58 -7.69 -14.42
C GLU A 45 -11.52 -8.34 -13.41
N ASP A 46 -11.27 -9.62 -13.09
CA ASP A 46 -12.15 -10.50 -12.33
C ASP A 46 -11.46 -11.25 -11.19
N SER A 47 -10.14 -11.08 -11.02
CA SER A 47 -9.37 -11.78 -10.01
C SER A 47 -8.10 -11.04 -9.59
N PHE A 48 -7.52 -11.46 -8.48
CA PHE A 48 -6.21 -11.00 -8.03
C PHE A 48 -5.57 -12.07 -7.13
N HIS A 49 -4.27 -11.98 -6.92
CA HIS A 49 -3.57 -12.82 -5.95
C HIS A 49 -3.41 -12.09 -4.61
N VAL A 50 -3.79 -12.77 -3.53
CA VAL A 50 -3.60 -12.32 -2.14
C VAL A 50 -2.46 -13.08 -1.49
N SER A 51 -1.61 -12.35 -0.78
CA SER A 51 -0.79 -12.93 0.29
C SER A 51 -1.08 -12.22 1.60
N LEU A 52 -1.18 -12.97 2.69
CA LEU A 52 -1.46 -12.48 4.03
C LEU A 52 -0.43 -13.05 4.99
N GLU A 53 0.23 -12.19 5.75
CA GLU A 53 0.96 -12.57 6.95
C GLU A 53 0.28 -11.90 8.14
N ALA A 54 -0.17 -12.71 9.08
CA ALA A 54 -0.84 -12.23 10.27
C ALA A 54 -0.45 -13.06 11.49
N ARG A 55 -0.63 -12.49 12.67
CA ARG A 55 -0.41 -13.17 13.95
C ARG A 55 -1.65 -13.09 14.81
N ILE A 56 -2.11 -14.24 15.29
CA ILE A 56 -3.19 -14.35 16.26
C ILE A 56 -2.57 -14.42 17.65
N THR A 57 -3.02 -13.56 18.55
CA THR A 57 -2.60 -13.49 19.96
C THR A 57 -3.81 -13.51 20.88
N LYS A 58 -3.59 -13.59 22.19
CA LYS A 58 -4.67 -13.64 23.21
C LYS A 58 -5.64 -14.81 23.01
N THR A 59 -5.11 -15.95 22.57
CA THR A 59 -5.88 -17.18 22.29
C THR A 59 -6.24 -17.99 23.54
N GLY A 60 -5.87 -17.51 24.73
CA GLY A 60 -5.99 -18.23 25.99
C GLY A 60 -4.77 -19.12 26.30
N PRO A 61 -4.76 -19.76 27.48
CA PRO A 61 -3.62 -20.53 27.97
C PRO A 61 -3.49 -21.92 27.30
N ALA A 62 -4.55 -22.44 26.68
CA ALA A 62 -4.56 -23.76 26.09
C ALA A 62 -4.40 -23.71 24.56
N SER A 63 -3.70 -24.71 24.02
CA SER A 63 -3.56 -24.87 22.57
C SER A 63 -4.82 -25.44 21.94
N ALA A 64 -5.15 -24.98 20.75
CA ALA A 64 -6.23 -25.52 19.94
C ALA A 64 -5.79 -25.71 18.49
N SER A 65 -6.42 -26.67 17.79
CA SER A 65 -6.28 -26.85 16.35
C SER A 65 -7.58 -26.47 15.68
N ILE A 66 -7.50 -25.54 14.73
CA ILE A 66 -8.60 -25.10 13.87
C ILE A 66 -8.34 -25.66 12.47
N THR A 67 -9.33 -26.31 11.87
CA THR A 67 -9.22 -26.86 10.52
C THR A 67 -9.12 -25.76 9.46
N PRO A 68 -8.54 -26.03 8.27
CA PRO A 68 -8.57 -25.10 7.14
C PRO A 68 -10.00 -24.66 6.83
N MET A 69 -10.16 -23.42 6.38
CA MET A 69 -11.49 -22.85 6.15
C MET A 69 -11.47 -21.84 5.02
N LYS A 70 -12.59 -21.76 4.29
CA LYS A 70 -12.84 -20.69 3.34
C LYS A 70 -13.54 -19.55 4.09
N ILE A 71 -13.06 -18.33 3.88
CA ILE A 71 -13.56 -17.13 4.54
C ILE A 71 -13.89 -16.05 3.52
N ASP A 72 -14.96 -15.31 3.81
CA ASP A 72 -15.37 -14.18 3.00
C ASP A 72 -14.66 -12.92 3.47
N LEU A 73 -14.24 -12.09 2.52
CA LEU A 73 -13.53 -10.83 2.73
C LEU A 73 -14.49 -9.67 2.52
N TYR A 74 -14.81 -8.97 3.61
CA TYR A 74 -15.68 -7.80 3.61
C TYR A 74 -14.88 -6.53 3.86
N GLY A 75 -15.06 -5.55 2.99
CA GLY A 75 -14.65 -4.17 3.22
C GLY A 75 -15.82 -3.30 3.70
N PRO A 76 -15.60 -1.99 3.88
CA PRO A 76 -16.66 -1.07 4.30
C PRO A 76 -17.82 -1.00 3.31
N SER A 77 -17.56 -1.33 2.04
CA SER A 77 -18.53 -1.29 0.95
C SER A 77 -19.13 -2.65 0.61
N GLY A 78 -18.79 -3.72 1.35
CA GLY A 78 -19.40 -5.05 1.17
C GLY A 78 -18.40 -6.19 0.93
N HIS A 79 -18.91 -7.32 0.45
CA HIS A 79 -18.16 -8.56 0.19
C HIS A 79 -17.44 -8.49 -1.16
N PHE A 80 -16.11 -8.49 -1.16
CA PHE A 80 -15.36 -8.34 -2.41
C PHE A 80 -14.67 -9.63 -2.91
N GLY A 81 -14.53 -10.66 -2.08
CA GLY A 81 -13.90 -11.92 -2.48
C GLY A 81 -13.80 -12.91 -1.33
N ASN A 82 -13.26 -14.09 -1.60
CA ASN A 82 -13.05 -15.13 -0.59
C ASN A 82 -11.61 -15.64 -0.62
N MET A 83 -11.13 -16.10 0.53
CA MET A 83 -9.79 -16.64 0.74
C MET A 83 -9.86 -17.92 1.57
N THR A 84 -8.96 -18.87 1.34
CA THR A 84 -8.80 -20.05 2.19
C THR A 84 -7.68 -19.84 3.20
N PHE A 85 -8.01 -19.92 4.47
CA PHE A 85 -7.07 -19.94 5.58
C PHE A 85 -6.53 -21.37 5.77
N PRO A 86 -5.23 -21.52 6.07
CA PRO A 86 -4.65 -22.82 6.39
C PRO A 86 -5.17 -23.32 7.76
N ALA A 87 -4.81 -24.56 8.11
CA ALA A 87 -5.00 -25.04 9.47
C ALA A 87 -4.23 -24.15 10.45
N ILE A 88 -4.86 -23.77 11.56
CA ILE A 88 -4.27 -22.87 12.56
C ILE A 88 -4.08 -23.66 13.85
N ARG A 89 -2.87 -23.62 14.41
CA ARG A 89 -2.57 -24.23 15.72
C ARG A 89 -2.24 -23.15 16.73
N THR A 90 -3.18 -22.82 17.59
CA THR A 90 -3.03 -21.76 18.58
C THR A 90 -2.13 -22.19 19.73
N GLN A 91 -1.34 -21.26 20.25
CA GLN A 91 -0.42 -21.47 21.36
C GLN A 91 -0.49 -20.29 22.34
N ALA A 92 -0.05 -20.48 23.58
CA ALA A 92 -0.12 -19.43 24.60
C ALA A 92 0.59 -18.12 24.23
N HIS A 93 1.64 -18.18 23.39
CA HIS A 93 2.40 -17.02 22.89
C HIS A 93 1.90 -16.48 21.53
N GLY A 94 0.76 -16.96 21.06
CA GLY A 94 0.20 -16.66 19.75
C GLY A 94 0.75 -17.55 18.62
N THR A 95 0.18 -17.37 17.44
CA THR A 95 0.43 -18.20 16.26
C THR A 95 0.40 -17.36 15.00
N ASP A 96 1.33 -17.64 14.09
CA ASP A 96 1.37 -17.00 12.78
C ASP A 96 0.45 -17.71 11.78
N VAL A 97 -0.21 -16.92 10.95
CA VAL A 97 -1.08 -17.35 9.86
C VAL A 97 -0.52 -16.77 8.59
N VAL A 98 -0.13 -17.65 7.67
CA VAL A 98 0.49 -17.27 6.41
C VAL A 98 -0.34 -17.84 5.26
N VAL A 99 -0.83 -16.96 4.39
CA VAL A 99 -1.45 -17.30 3.10
C VAL A 99 -0.55 -16.74 2.01
N THR A 100 -0.12 -17.58 1.09
CA THR A 100 0.81 -17.17 0.02
C THR A 100 0.17 -17.30 -1.35
N ASN A 101 0.17 -16.19 -2.09
CA ASN A 101 -0.15 -16.13 -3.52
C ASN A 101 -1.43 -16.89 -3.90
N GLN A 102 -2.51 -16.70 -3.14
CA GLN A 102 -3.78 -17.35 -3.40
C GLN A 102 -4.62 -16.52 -4.37
N LEU A 103 -5.15 -17.16 -5.42
CA LEU A 103 -6.06 -16.53 -6.36
C LEU A 103 -7.43 -16.28 -5.70
N VAL A 104 -7.85 -15.02 -5.67
CA VAL A 104 -9.14 -14.56 -5.19
C VAL A 104 -9.96 -14.06 -6.38
N LYS A 105 -11.17 -14.60 -6.56
CA LYS A 105 -12.13 -14.08 -7.53
C LYS A 105 -12.84 -12.85 -6.95
N ILE A 106 -12.96 -11.81 -7.74
CA ILE A 106 -13.66 -10.57 -7.37
C ILE A 106 -15.16 -10.84 -7.46
N ILE A 107 -15.85 -10.68 -6.34
CA ILE A 107 -17.31 -10.83 -6.25
C ILE A 107 -18.00 -9.50 -6.51
N ASP A 108 -17.50 -8.44 -5.89
CA ASP A 108 -18.00 -7.08 -6.05
C ASP A 108 -16.81 -6.12 -6.21
N LYS A 109 -16.76 -5.46 -7.37
CA LYS A 109 -15.69 -4.52 -7.75
C LYS A 109 -15.80 -3.21 -6.98
N GLU A 110 -17.01 -2.71 -6.71
CA GLU A 110 -17.18 -1.49 -5.93
C GLU A 110 -16.83 -1.74 -4.47
N ALA A 111 -17.12 -2.92 -3.94
CA ALA A 111 -16.66 -3.33 -2.61
C ALA A 111 -15.12 -3.37 -2.51
N LEU A 112 -14.44 -3.97 -3.51
CA LEU A 112 -12.98 -4.01 -3.56
C LEU A 112 -12.38 -2.60 -3.67
N LYS A 113 -12.94 -1.77 -4.56
CA LYS A 113 -12.51 -0.38 -4.75
C LYS A 113 -12.68 0.44 -3.47
N GLY A 114 -13.83 0.35 -2.80
CA GLY A 114 -14.07 1.01 -1.52
C GLY A 114 -13.07 0.58 -0.44
N PHE A 115 -12.73 -0.71 -0.39
CA PHE A 115 -11.70 -1.24 0.50
C PHE A 115 -10.32 -0.63 0.22
N ILE A 116 -9.84 -0.64 -1.03
CA ILE A 116 -8.52 -0.10 -1.37
C ILE A 116 -8.46 1.42 -1.18
N GLN A 117 -9.49 2.15 -1.62
CA GLN A 117 -9.56 3.60 -1.45
C GLN A 117 -9.58 3.99 0.04
N GLY A 118 -10.32 3.26 0.87
CA GLY A 118 -10.34 3.50 2.30
C GLY A 118 -8.96 3.34 2.95
N ILE A 119 -8.19 2.31 2.58
CA ILE A 119 -6.82 2.12 3.12
C ILE A 119 -5.88 3.24 2.67
N ILE A 120 -5.97 3.68 1.42
CA ILE A 120 -5.15 4.79 0.91
C ILE A 120 -5.46 6.10 1.65
N GLN A 121 -6.69 6.29 2.12
CA GLN A 121 -7.14 7.51 2.77
C GLN A 121 -7.07 7.41 4.30
N ASN A 122 -8.11 6.87 4.95
CA ASN A 122 -8.36 7.03 6.38
C ASN A 122 -8.21 5.74 7.19
N GLY A 123 -7.99 4.61 6.50
CA GLY A 123 -8.04 3.28 7.08
C GLY A 123 -9.40 2.63 6.89
N VAL A 124 -9.46 1.32 7.12
CA VAL A 124 -10.67 0.51 6.97
C VAL A 124 -10.70 -0.61 7.98
N VAL A 125 -11.88 -1.19 8.18
CA VAL A 125 -12.01 -2.49 8.82
C VAL A 125 -12.08 -3.55 7.71
N LEU A 126 -11.18 -4.53 7.75
CA LEU A 126 -11.30 -5.77 7.01
C LEU A 126 -12.05 -6.77 7.89
N SER A 127 -13.25 -7.13 7.45
CA SER A 127 -14.12 -8.08 8.13
C SER A 127 -14.00 -9.45 7.48
N LEU A 128 -13.54 -10.43 8.24
CA LEU A 128 -13.51 -11.84 7.88
C LEU A 128 -14.81 -12.48 8.36
N ARG A 129 -15.58 -13.13 7.47
CA ARG A 129 -16.92 -13.68 7.77
C ARG A 129 -17.15 -15.06 7.18
N ASN A 130 -18.17 -15.76 7.68
CA ASN A 130 -18.63 -17.06 7.17
C ASN A 130 -17.55 -18.15 7.13
N GLY A 131 -16.55 -18.09 8.01
CA GLY A 131 -15.48 -19.09 8.09
C GLY A 131 -15.94 -20.38 8.76
N GLN A 132 -16.69 -21.24 8.04
CA GLN A 132 -17.12 -22.53 8.57
C GLN A 132 -15.92 -23.43 8.83
N THR A 133 -15.73 -23.84 10.08
CA THR A 133 -14.57 -24.65 10.48
C THR A 133 -14.88 -25.46 11.74
N SER A 134 -13.92 -26.29 12.15
CA SER A 134 -13.97 -27.04 13.38
C SER A 134 -12.76 -26.76 14.27
N ILE A 135 -12.97 -26.82 15.59
CA ILE A 135 -11.93 -26.67 16.60
C ILE A 135 -11.81 -27.93 17.46
N SER A 136 -10.57 -28.30 17.75
CA SER A 136 -10.20 -29.35 18.70
C SER A 136 -9.22 -28.82 19.73
N ALA A 137 -9.51 -29.01 21.02
CA ALA A 137 -8.68 -28.53 22.12
C ALA A 137 -8.97 -29.32 23.41
N LEU A 138 -7.97 -29.46 24.29
CA LEU A 138 -8.11 -30.13 25.59
C LEU A 138 -8.70 -31.55 25.51
N GLY A 139 -8.41 -32.28 24.42
CA GLY A 139 -8.98 -33.62 24.17
C GLY A 139 -10.47 -33.60 23.81
N VAL A 140 -11.07 -32.42 23.60
CA VAL A 140 -12.45 -32.22 23.19
C VAL A 140 -12.50 -31.72 21.74
N GLY A 141 -13.33 -32.33 20.90
CA GLY A 141 -13.53 -31.95 19.50
C GLY A 141 -13.48 -33.15 18.55
N PRO A 142 -13.63 -32.92 17.22
CA PRO A 142 -13.87 -31.62 16.59
C PRO A 142 -15.27 -31.08 16.89
N ARG A 143 -15.40 -29.76 17.05
CA ARG A 143 -16.71 -29.08 17.09
C ARG A 143 -16.76 -27.96 16.08
N GLU A 144 -17.88 -27.87 15.40
CA GLU A 144 -18.11 -26.86 14.38
C GLU A 144 -18.39 -25.49 15.00
N PHE A 145 -17.89 -24.44 14.35
CA PHE A 145 -18.23 -23.06 14.65
C PHE A 145 -18.00 -22.20 13.40
N VAL A 146 -18.54 -20.98 13.42
CA VAL A 146 -18.31 -19.98 12.37
C VAL A 146 -17.25 -19.00 12.85
N TYR A 147 -16.14 -18.93 12.13
CA TYR A 147 -15.08 -17.96 12.39
C TYR A 147 -15.43 -16.60 11.79
N GLU A 148 -15.42 -15.57 12.63
CA GLU A 148 -15.61 -14.18 12.24
C GLU A 148 -14.58 -13.30 12.95
N LYS A 149 -14.03 -12.33 12.24
CA LYS A 149 -13.07 -11.38 12.83
C LYS A 149 -13.09 -10.04 12.14
N ASP A 150 -13.00 -8.96 12.92
CA ASP A 150 -12.76 -7.62 12.42
C ASP A 150 -11.30 -7.23 12.65
N ILE A 151 -10.71 -6.63 11.62
CA ILE A 151 -9.31 -6.24 11.62
C ILE A 151 -9.23 -4.79 11.19
N GLU A 152 -8.83 -3.94 12.11
CA GLU A 152 -8.54 -2.54 11.80
C GLU A 152 -7.23 -2.46 11.01
N LEU A 153 -7.33 -1.90 9.81
CA LEU A 153 -6.20 -1.61 8.94
C LEU A 153 -6.01 -0.09 8.95
N PRO A 154 -4.89 0.41 9.51
CA PRO A 154 -4.63 1.85 9.53
C PRO A 154 -4.50 2.37 8.08
N GLY A 155 -4.96 3.60 7.88
CA GLY A 155 -4.84 4.27 6.58
C GLY A 155 -3.45 4.83 6.32
N MET A 156 -3.22 5.28 5.09
CA MET A 156 -2.00 6.00 4.73
C MET A 156 -2.07 7.49 5.08
N GLU A 157 -3.26 8.03 5.40
CA GLU A 157 -3.53 9.49 5.46
C GLU A 157 -3.14 10.21 4.15
N GLY A 158 -3.22 9.48 3.03
CA GLY A 158 -2.68 9.84 1.74
C GLY A 158 -1.17 9.54 1.60
N PRO A 159 -0.70 9.01 0.47
CA PRO A 159 0.73 8.76 0.27
C PRO A 159 1.51 10.08 0.34
N VAL A 160 2.53 10.11 1.20
CA VAL A 160 3.51 11.21 1.18
C VAL A 160 4.47 10.96 0.03
N VAL A 161 4.36 11.80 -1.00
CA VAL A 161 5.16 11.69 -2.23
C VAL A 161 6.13 12.87 -2.33
N SER A 162 7.41 12.53 -2.44
CA SER A 162 8.49 13.52 -2.61
C SER A 162 9.30 13.22 -3.86
N VAL A 163 9.67 14.26 -4.61
CA VAL A 163 10.61 14.12 -5.71
C VAL A 163 11.99 13.82 -5.12
N HIS A 164 12.52 12.63 -5.38
CA HIS A 164 13.85 12.24 -4.92
C HIS A 164 14.92 12.64 -5.95
N LYS A 165 14.68 12.29 -7.21
CA LYS A 165 15.56 12.57 -8.35
C LYS A 165 14.74 12.90 -9.60
N ALA A 166 15.22 13.83 -10.42
CA ALA A 166 14.69 14.09 -11.74
C ALA A 166 15.83 14.26 -12.75
N SER A 167 15.62 13.84 -14.00
CA SER A 167 16.60 13.96 -15.08
C SER A 167 15.93 14.06 -16.44
N VAL A 168 16.57 14.76 -17.38
CA VAL A 168 16.14 14.81 -18.78
C VAL A 168 16.71 13.60 -19.50
N ILE A 169 15.83 12.87 -20.21
CA ILE A 169 16.25 11.77 -21.07
C ILE A 169 16.56 12.37 -22.44
N GLN A 170 17.84 12.53 -22.77
CA GLN A 170 18.25 12.87 -24.13
C GLN A 170 18.15 11.60 -24.98
N ASN A 171 17.25 11.57 -25.96
CA ASN A 171 17.31 10.53 -26.98
C ASN A 171 18.61 10.74 -27.76
N PRO A 172 19.51 9.74 -27.86
CA PRO A 172 20.70 9.87 -28.69
C PRO A 172 20.24 10.11 -30.12
N ILE A 173 20.66 11.25 -30.68
CA ILE A 173 20.43 11.60 -32.07
C ILE A 173 21.12 10.51 -32.90
N GLY A 174 20.33 9.71 -33.62
CA GLY A 174 20.82 8.60 -34.43
C GLY A 174 21.74 9.09 -35.54
N VAL A 175 23.03 8.79 -35.42
CA VAL A 175 23.92 8.67 -36.59
C VAL A 175 23.66 7.29 -37.18
N ALA A 176 23.06 7.27 -38.37
CA ALA A 176 22.78 6.05 -39.10
C ALA A 176 24.09 5.36 -39.52
N GLY A 177 24.31 4.13 -39.04
CA GLY A 177 25.42 3.28 -39.43
C GLY A 177 25.21 1.84 -38.96
N SER A 178 24.57 1.03 -39.80
CA SER A 178 24.62 -0.45 -39.76
C SER A 178 26.07 -0.94 -39.96
N PRO A 179 26.51 -2.17 -39.56
CA PRO A 179 25.70 -3.39 -39.56
C PRO A 179 26.00 -4.50 -38.50
N SER A 180 25.17 -5.55 -38.60
CA SER A 180 25.47 -6.99 -38.44
C SER A 180 25.15 -7.70 -37.11
N VAL A 181 24.57 -8.88 -37.29
CA VAL A 181 23.88 -9.76 -36.36
C VAL A 181 24.82 -10.87 -35.89
N ALA A 182 24.83 -11.18 -34.60
CA ALA A 182 25.22 -12.50 -34.10
C ALA A 182 24.39 -12.86 -32.87
N SER A 183 23.71 -13.99 -32.98
CA SER A 183 22.83 -14.63 -32.00
C SER A 183 23.61 -15.57 -31.07
N LEU A 184 23.41 -15.52 -29.76
CA LEU A 184 23.71 -16.63 -28.83
C LEU A 184 22.71 -16.66 -27.65
N SER A 185 22.34 -17.88 -27.26
CA SER A 185 21.30 -18.32 -26.32
C SER A 185 21.70 -18.22 -24.83
N PRO A 186 20.74 -18.31 -23.88
CA PRO A 186 21.00 -18.05 -22.46
C PRO A 186 21.27 -19.31 -21.63
N SER A 187 22.10 -19.17 -20.59
CA SER A 187 22.19 -20.13 -19.48
C SER A 187 21.91 -19.44 -18.13
N SER A 188 21.30 -20.23 -17.25
CA SER A 188 20.64 -19.90 -15.99
C SER A 188 21.60 -19.51 -14.85
N THR A 189 21.20 -18.55 -14.00
CA THR A 189 21.12 -18.71 -12.53
C THR A 189 20.57 -17.44 -11.88
N ALA A 190 19.56 -17.61 -11.02
CA ALA A 190 18.84 -16.54 -10.35
C ALA A 190 19.50 -16.16 -9.01
N HIS A 191 19.83 -14.88 -8.85
CA HIS A 191 20.03 -14.24 -7.56
C HIS A 191 19.02 -13.07 -7.45
N LEU A 192 18.13 -13.15 -6.46
CA LEU A 192 17.19 -12.09 -6.08
C LEU A 192 17.97 -10.95 -5.42
N VAL A 193 18.49 -10.05 -6.26
CA VAL A 193 18.94 -8.72 -5.87
C VAL A 193 17.76 -7.76 -6.06
N SER A 194 17.50 -6.94 -5.04
CA SER A 194 16.49 -5.88 -5.06
C SER A 194 16.87 -4.80 -6.07
N SER A 195 16.56 -5.03 -7.35
CA SER A 195 16.74 -4.06 -8.41
C SER A 195 15.53 -3.11 -8.50
N PRO A 196 15.74 -1.80 -8.72
CA PRO A 196 14.65 -0.93 -9.15
C PRO A 196 14.14 -1.44 -10.50
N THR A 197 12.87 -1.82 -10.56
CA THR A 197 12.24 -2.31 -11.79
C THR A 197 12.03 -1.13 -12.75
N THR A 198 13.06 -0.75 -13.50
CA THR A 198 12.97 0.23 -14.58
C THR A 198 12.45 -0.45 -15.84
N ALA A 199 11.15 -0.36 -16.10
CA ALA A 199 10.60 -0.66 -17.41
C ALA A 199 10.64 0.61 -18.26
N SER A 200 11.59 0.69 -19.20
CA SER A 200 11.67 1.78 -20.17
C SER A 200 10.52 1.63 -21.18
N ILE A 201 9.51 2.50 -21.12
CA ILE A 201 8.41 2.51 -22.09
C ILE A 201 8.69 3.63 -23.10
N SER A 202 9.21 3.26 -24.26
CA SER A 202 9.36 4.17 -25.40
C SER A 202 7.98 4.48 -25.99
N SER A 203 7.43 5.68 -25.75
CA SER A 203 6.19 6.13 -26.38
C SER A 203 6.44 6.80 -27.74
N ILE A 204 5.58 6.49 -28.71
CA ILE A 204 5.52 7.01 -30.07
C ILE A 204 5.49 8.55 -30.07
N ALA A 205 6.48 9.17 -30.72
CA ALA A 205 6.64 10.61 -30.78
C ALA A 205 5.66 11.24 -31.80
N GLY A 206 4.80 12.14 -31.32
CA GLY A 206 4.15 13.14 -32.16
C GLY A 206 5.11 14.30 -32.50
N PRO A 207 4.86 15.06 -33.57
CA PRO A 207 5.75 16.12 -34.03
C PRO A 207 5.64 17.35 -33.12
N GLY A 208 6.49 17.36 -32.09
CA GLY A 208 6.73 18.47 -31.19
C GLY A 208 7.73 17.98 -30.16
N SER A 209 8.93 18.56 -30.13
CA SER A 209 10.04 18.17 -29.25
C SER A 209 9.68 18.40 -27.77
N ARG A 210 8.84 17.53 -27.21
CA ARG A 210 8.56 17.49 -25.78
C ARG A 210 9.79 16.90 -25.10
N ASN A 211 10.36 17.63 -24.14
CA ASN A 211 11.47 17.13 -23.35
C ASN A 211 10.95 15.96 -22.51
N THR A 212 11.48 14.76 -22.77
CA THR A 212 11.19 13.59 -21.96
C THR A 212 12.00 13.66 -20.68
N ILE A 213 11.36 13.40 -19.54
CA ILE A 213 12.01 13.34 -18.24
C ILE A 213 11.82 11.98 -17.60
N SER A 214 12.71 11.65 -16.66
CA SER A 214 12.52 10.60 -15.68
C SER A 214 12.49 11.21 -14.28
N ILE A 215 11.45 10.89 -13.50
CA ILE A 215 11.30 11.27 -12.10
C ILE A 215 11.30 10.01 -11.24
N VAL A 216 12.13 10.01 -10.20
CA VAL A 216 12.07 9.03 -9.11
C VAL A 216 11.38 9.70 -7.92
N PHE A 217 10.21 9.18 -7.56
CA PHE A 217 9.53 9.58 -6.33
C PHE A 217 9.94 8.67 -5.19
N HIS A 218 10.16 9.27 -4.02
CA HIS A 218 10.24 8.56 -2.75
C HIS A 218 8.89 8.64 -2.05
N ILE A 219 8.30 7.48 -1.77
CA ILE A 219 6.93 7.32 -1.25
C ILE A 219 7.00 6.62 0.10
N SER A 220 6.25 7.13 1.08
CA SER A 220 6.08 6.50 2.39
C SER A 220 4.68 5.89 2.52
N ASN A 221 4.63 4.61 2.87
CA ASN A 221 3.43 3.84 3.16
C ASN A 221 3.55 3.18 4.55
N PRO A 222 2.88 3.72 5.58
CA PRO A 222 2.94 3.16 6.93
C PRO A 222 2.05 1.92 7.12
N THR A 223 1.22 1.58 6.14
CA THR A 223 0.23 0.51 6.26
C THR A 223 0.85 -0.86 5.96
N PRO A 224 0.24 -1.97 6.43
CA PRO A 224 0.67 -3.32 6.06
C PRO A 224 0.27 -3.70 4.61
N LEU A 225 -0.45 -2.83 3.88
CA LEU A 225 -0.95 -3.10 2.55
C LEU A 225 0.15 -2.89 1.49
N GLU A 226 0.28 -3.86 0.59
CA GLU A 226 1.03 -3.76 -0.66
C GLU A 226 0.10 -4.01 -1.84
N VAL A 227 0.17 -3.18 -2.87
CA VAL A 227 -0.67 -3.32 -4.08
C VAL A 227 0.17 -3.08 -5.33
N SER A 228 0.14 -4.04 -6.24
CA SER A 228 0.74 -3.90 -7.57
C SER A 228 -0.32 -3.45 -8.57
N PHE A 229 -0.32 -2.17 -8.93
CA PHE A 229 -1.20 -1.64 -9.98
C PHE A 229 -0.66 -1.93 -11.38
N GLY A 230 0.63 -2.20 -11.53
CA GLY A 230 1.25 -2.37 -12.84
C GLY A 230 1.56 -1.00 -13.45
N THR A 231 1.35 -0.82 -14.76
CA THR A 231 1.73 0.43 -15.44
C THR A 231 0.64 1.48 -15.29
N CYS A 232 0.94 2.59 -14.62
CA CYS A 232 0.01 3.70 -14.39
C CYS A 232 0.41 4.94 -15.17
N SER A 233 -0.55 5.84 -15.39
CA SER A 233 -0.34 7.20 -15.87
C SER A 233 -0.76 8.19 -14.79
N PHE A 234 0.08 9.19 -14.57
CA PHE A 234 -0.11 10.27 -13.61
C PHE A 234 0.11 11.61 -14.29
N ASP A 235 -0.58 12.64 -13.82
CA ASP A 235 -0.31 14.02 -14.17
C ASP A 235 0.33 14.73 -12.98
N ILE A 236 1.24 15.65 -13.27
CA ILE A 236 1.61 16.71 -12.34
C ILE A 236 0.82 17.95 -12.74
N GLU A 237 0.00 18.45 -11.84
CA GLU A 237 -0.75 19.70 -12.02
C GLU A 237 -0.23 20.77 -11.05
N ASP A 238 -0.30 22.03 -11.46
CA ASP A 238 -0.05 23.16 -10.58
C ASP A 238 -1.27 23.46 -9.68
N HIS A 239 -1.18 24.53 -8.89
CA HIS A 239 -2.25 24.95 -8.00
C HIS A 239 -3.47 25.55 -8.72
N GLU A 240 -3.35 25.87 -10.01
CA GLU A 240 -4.44 26.33 -10.89
C GLU A 240 -5.05 25.15 -11.68
N GLY A 241 -4.57 23.92 -11.50
CA GLY A 241 -4.99 22.73 -12.26
C GLY A 241 -4.38 22.65 -13.66
N LYS A 242 -3.33 23.42 -13.96
CA LYS A 242 -2.64 23.36 -15.26
C LYS A 242 -1.63 22.22 -15.27
N LEU A 243 -1.60 21.52 -16.39
CA LEU A 243 -0.73 20.37 -16.61
C LEU A 243 0.75 20.79 -16.74
N VAL A 244 1.55 20.38 -15.76
CA VAL A 244 3.01 20.54 -15.71
C VAL A 244 3.68 19.37 -16.43
N ALA A 245 3.27 18.13 -16.15
CA ALA A 245 3.86 16.94 -16.75
C ALA A 245 2.87 15.77 -16.86
N GLU A 246 2.99 14.99 -17.93
CA GLU A 246 2.30 13.70 -18.11
C GLU A 246 3.33 12.60 -17.86
N LEU A 247 3.06 11.72 -16.90
CA LEU A 247 3.98 10.69 -16.43
C LEU A 247 3.38 9.29 -16.65
N LYS A 248 4.25 8.32 -16.97
CA LYS A 248 3.91 6.91 -17.10
C LYS A 248 4.99 6.05 -16.46
N GLY A 249 4.61 5.02 -15.73
CA GLY A 249 5.55 4.16 -15.03
C GLY A 249 4.86 3.07 -14.25
N ARG A 250 5.64 2.14 -13.69
CA ARG A 250 5.08 1.07 -12.88
C ARG A 250 4.86 1.56 -11.45
N LEU A 251 3.68 1.34 -10.90
CA LEU A 251 3.37 1.61 -9.50
C LEU A 251 3.11 0.30 -8.75
N ASP A 252 4.05 -0.06 -7.90
CA ASP A 252 3.89 -1.10 -6.89
C ASP A 252 3.96 -0.42 -5.52
N ILE A 253 2.83 -0.24 -4.84
CA ILE A 253 2.81 0.26 -3.47
C ILE A 253 3.39 -0.83 -2.56
N ARG A 254 4.47 -0.50 -1.85
CA ARG A 254 5.14 -1.40 -0.91
C ARG A 254 5.05 -0.85 0.52
N ARG A 255 5.24 -1.68 1.53
CA ARG A 255 5.31 -1.23 2.93
C ARG A 255 6.52 -0.33 3.16
N ASN A 256 6.43 0.52 4.17
CA ASN A 256 7.48 1.44 4.59
C ASN A 256 7.84 2.44 3.48
N GLN A 257 9.12 2.59 3.17
CA GLN A 257 9.61 3.51 2.17
C GLN A 257 9.97 2.76 0.89
N PHE A 258 9.58 3.30 -0.26
CA PHE A 258 9.94 2.75 -1.55
C PHE A 258 10.08 3.84 -2.60
N GLU A 259 10.77 3.51 -3.69
CA GLU A 259 10.94 4.39 -4.84
C GLU A 259 10.05 3.93 -6.00
N ALA A 260 9.44 4.91 -6.69
CA ALA A 260 8.69 4.69 -7.91
C ALA A 260 9.23 5.59 -9.01
N THR A 261 9.59 5.00 -10.16
CA THR A 261 10.15 5.73 -11.30
C THR A 261 9.09 5.90 -12.38
N PHE A 262 8.92 7.14 -12.81
CA PHE A 262 8.03 7.50 -13.91
C PHE A 262 8.80 8.25 -14.99
N GLN A 263 8.37 8.09 -16.23
CA GLN A 263 8.91 8.77 -17.38
C GLN A 263 7.79 9.49 -18.11
N GLY A 264 8.08 10.64 -18.69
CA GLY A 264 7.00 11.50 -19.15
C GLY A 264 7.43 12.72 -19.91
N ALA A 265 6.44 13.46 -20.41
CA ALA A 265 6.64 14.72 -21.10
C ALA A 265 6.32 15.89 -20.18
N VAL A 266 7.09 16.97 -20.28
CA VAL A 266 6.88 18.19 -19.47
C VAL A 266 6.51 19.38 -20.33
N ASN A 267 5.56 20.16 -19.83
CA ASN A 267 5.29 21.52 -20.29
C ASN A 267 6.23 22.50 -19.57
N LYS A 268 7.38 22.80 -20.19
CA LYS A 268 8.40 23.69 -19.62
C LYS A 268 7.87 25.09 -19.27
N ALA A 269 6.93 25.64 -20.06
CA ALA A 269 6.38 26.96 -19.81
C ALA A 269 5.54 27.00 -18.52
N VAL A 270 4.70 25.99 -18.29
CA VAL A 270 3.90 25.87 -17.06
C VAL A 270 4.81 25.58 -15.87
N ALA A 271 5.80 24.69 -16.04
CA ALA A 271 6.80 24.42 -15.00
C ALA A 271 7.57 25.70 -14.59
N ALA A 272 7.93 26.54 -15.56
CA ALA A 272 8.60 27.83 -15.31
C ALA A 272 7.73 28.83 -14.56
N LYS A 273 6.46 28.96 -14.96
CA LYS A 273 5.50 29.80 -14.23
C LYS A 273 5.39 29.34 -12.77
N LEU A 274 5.16 28.04 -12.55
CA LEU A 274 5.04 27.47 -11.21
C LEU A 274 6.30 27.70 -10.37
N ALA A 275 7.50 27.59 -10.95
CA ALA A 275 8.75 27.87 -10.25
C ALA A 275 8.88 29.34 -9.83
N VAL A 276 8.39 30.29 -10.63
CA VAL A 276 8.33 31.72 -10.26
C VAL A 276 7.32 31.91 -9.11
N ASP A 277 6.11 31.38 -9.25
CA ASP A 277 5.04 31.52 -8.24
C ASP A 277 5.50 30.98 -6.87
N MET A 278 6.19 29.83 -6.85
CA MET A 278 6.75 29.25 -5.62
C MET A 278 7.86 30.12 -5.01
N ARG A 279 8.69 30.80 -5.82
CA ARG A 279 9.75 31.70 -5.33
C ARG A 279 9.17 32.98 -4.75
N GLU A 280 8.17 33.56 -5.39
CA GLU A 280 7.46 34.73 -4.88
C GLU A 280 6.77 34.44 -3.54
N ALA A 281 6.09 33.30 -3.43
CA ALA A 281 5.42 32.91 -2.20
C ALA A 281 6.39 32.77 -1.01
N VAL A 282 7.59 32.23 -1.23
CA VAL A 282 8.64 32.13 -0.20
C VAL A 282 9.18 33.51 0.19
N SER A 283 9.33 34.42 -0.79
CA SER A 283 9.81 35.79 -0.54
C SER A 283 8.81 36.60 0.28
N ARG A 284 7.51 36.49 -0.03
CA ARG A 284 6.43 37.13 0.75
C ARG A 284 6.42 36.67 2.20
N ARG A 285 6.64 35.36 2.46
CA ARG A 285 6.72 34.80 3.83
C ARG A 285 7.90 35.35 4.63
N ARG A 286 9.05 35.62 3.99
CA ARG A 286 10.22 36.22 4.68
C ARG A 286 9.96 37.68 5.08
N ASN A 287 9.22 38.43 4.26
CA ASN A 287 8.94 39.84 4.51
C ASN A 287 7.78 40.06 5.49
N ALA A 288 6.85 39.11 5.61
CA ALA A 288 5.64 39.26 6.44
C ALA A 288 5.89 39.28 7.96
N GLY A 289 7.14 39.07 8.41
CA GLY A 289 7.47 39.05 9.83
C GLY A 289 6.88 37.85 10.57
N SER A 290 7.54 37.42 11.63
CA SER A 290 7.21 36.24 12.43
C SER A 290 5.97 36.42 13.33
N SER A 291 4.91 37.05 12.84
CA SER A 291 3.63 37.11 13.58
C SER A 291 2.97 35.73 13.49
N GLU A 292 3.27 34.89 14.46
CA GLU A 292 2.85 33.49 14.66
C GLU A 292 1.33 33.34 14.85
N ASN A 293 0.50 33.74 13.89
CA ASN A 293 -0.88 33.30 13.85
C ASN A 293 -1.03 32.16 12.82
N GLU A 294 -1.06 30.92 13.34
CA GLU A 294 -1.18 29.61 12.68
C GLU A 294 -2.48 29.39 11.89
N ARG A 295 -3.07 30.41 11.25
CA ARG A 295 -4.33 30.27 10.52
C ARG A 295 -4.18 30.54 9.04
N SER A 296 -3.57 29.57 8.38
CA SER A 296 -4.07 28.87 7.18
C SER A 296 -2.91 28.49 6.24
N ASP A 297 -2.57 27.21 6.23
CA ASP A 297 -1.59 26.61 5.30
C ASP A 297 -2.14 26.48 3.86
N SER A 298 -3.17 27.27 3.50
CA SER A 298 -4.05 27.01 2.36
C SER A 298 -3.64 27.64 1.04
N GLN A 299 -2.56 28.43 0.99
CA GLN A 299 -2.28 29.24 -0.21
C GLN A 299 -0.85 29.25 -0.74
N SER A 300 0.09 28.46 -0.20
CA SER A 300 1.35 28.29 -0.93
C SER A 300 1.07 27.52 -2.22
N PRO A 301 1.53 27.98 -3.40
CA PRO A 301 1.42 27.22 -4.63
C PRO A 301 2.08 25.85 -4.44
N LYS A 302 1.29 24.78 -4.59
CA LYS A 302 1.70 23.38 -4.42
C LYS A 302 1.41 22.65 -5.74
N ALA A 303 2.39 21.89 -6.24
CA ALA A 303 2.13 20.94 -7.32
C ALA A 303 1.44 19.70 -6.75
N ARG A 304 0.62 19.02 -7.55
CA ARG A 304 -0.12 17.82 -7.15
C ARG A 304 0.15 16.69 -8.13
N LEU A 305 0.30 15.48 -7.61
CA LEU A 305 0.35 14.25 -8.40
C LEU A 305 -1.05 13.67 -8.46
N ILE A 306 -1.58 13.53 -9.68
CA ILE A 306 -2.94 13.09 -9.94
C ILE A 306 -2.92 11.81 -10.76
N GLY A 307 -3.49 10.73 -10.25
CA GLY A 307 -3.64 9.51 -11.02
C GLY A 307 -4.67 9.68 -12.14
N LYS A 308 -4.38 9.16 -13.34
CA LYS A 308 -5.30 9.26 -14.49
C LYS A 308 -5.86 7.91 -14.88
N ARG A 309 -4.97 6.92 -15.07
CA ARG A 309 -5.34 5.57 -15.52
C ARG A 309 -4.29 4.54 -15.15
N CYS A 310 -4.68 3.29 -15.20
CA CYS A 310 -3.84 2.12 -15.07
C CYS A 310 -3.98 1.27 -16.34
N ALA A 311 -2.87 0.67 -16.79
CA ALA A 311 -2.93 -0.34 -17.84
C ALA A 311 -3.29 -1.67 -17.16
N GLY A 312 -4.45 -2.21 -17.48
CA GLY A 312 -4.92 -3.49 -16.92
C GLY A 312 -6.41 -3.46 -16.59
N ALA A 313 -6.75 -4.05 -15.44
CA ALA A 313 -8.12 -4.16 -14.94
C ALA A 313 -8.78 -2.78 -14.74
N GLY A 314 -9.96 -2.57 -15.31
CA GLY A 314 -10.64 -1.27 -15.32
C GLY A 314 -10.96 -0.71 -13.93
N TRP A 315 -11.14 -1.57 -12.93
CA TRP A 315 -11.39 -1.12 -11.55
C TRP A 315 -10.16 -0.46 -10.88
N CYS A 316 -8.94 -0.76 -11.37
CA CYS A 316 -7.73 -0.09 -10.90
C CYS A 316 -7.69 1.38 -11.33
N ASP A 317 -8.31 1.75 -12.45
CA ASP A 317 -8.33 3.13 -12.93
C ASP A 317 -8.98 4.07 -11.92
N GLU A 318 -10.15 3.69 -11.41
CA GLU A 318 -10.87 4.51 -10.43
C GLU A 318 -10.14 4.61 -9.09
N THR A 319 -9.39 3.57 -8.73
CA THR A 319 -8.54 3.60 -7.53
C THR A 319 -7.36 4.56 -7.74
N ILE A 320 -6.68 4.48 -8.89
CA ILE A 320 -5.58 5.37 -9.25
C ILE A 320 -6.06 6.83 -9.37
N LYS A 321 -7.23 7.08 -9.95
CA LYS A 321 -7.85 8.42 -10.01
C LYS A 321 -8.12 9.03 -8.64
N GLY A 322 -8.28 8.20 -7.61
CA GLY A 322 -8.37 8.65 -6.22
C GLY A 322 -7.05 9.20 -5.65
N ILE A 323 -5.91 8.95 -6.30
CA ILE A 323 -4.61 9.50 -5.89
C ILE A 323 -4.54 10.95 -6.35
N ASN A 324 -4.66 11.87 -5.39
CA ASN A 324 -4.50 13.29 -5.62
C ASN A 324 -3.74 13.93 -4.46
N VAL A 325 -2.41 13.85 -4.50
CA VAL A 325 -1.54 14.20 -3.37
C VAL A 325 -0.62 15.37 -3.67
N PRO A 326 -0.37 16.26 -2.69
CA PRO A 326 0.61 17.32 -2.86
C PRO A 326 2.01 16.74 -3.03
N LEU A 327 2.76 17.23 -4.02
CA LEU A 327 4.14 16.86 -4.23
C LEU A 327 5.07 17.68 -3.35
N GLN A 328 5.95 16.99 -2.63
CA GLN A 328 7.04 17.61 -1.89
C GLN A 328 8.31 17.67 -2.75
N ASN A 329 9.20 18.62 -2.43
CA ASN A 329 10.50 18.79 -3.10
C ASN A 329 10.44 19.01 -4.61
N VAL A 330 9.37 19.66 -5.11
CA VAL A 330 9.16 19.96 -6.54
C VAL A 330 10.32 20.77 -7.15
N ARG A 331 11.10 21.50 -6.34
CA ARG A 331 12.30 22.21 -6.81
C ARG A 331 13.30 21.30 -7.51
N LYS A 332 13.46 20.05 -7.06
CA LYS A 332 14.35 19.07 -7.72
C LYS A 332 13.90 18.78 -9.16
N LEU A 333 12.59 18.82 -9.41
CA LEU A 333 12.06 18.74 -10.78
C LEU A 333 12.43 19.98 -11.59
N PHE A 334 12.32 21.18 -11.03
CA PHE A 334 12.67 22.42 -11.75
C PHE A 334 14.16 22.54 -12.07
N CYS A 335 15.04 22.14 -11.14
CA CYS A 335 16.47 22.09 -11.38
C CYS A 335 16.80 21.14 -12.54
N ALA A 336 16.20 19.95 -12.56
CA ALA A 336 16.40 18.99 -13.66
C ALA A 336 15.91 19.53 -15.02
N LEU A 337 14.94 20.43 -15.02
CA LEU A 337 14.40 21.03 -16.23
C LEU A 337 15.18 22.25 -16.74
N GLY A 338 16.18 22.74 -15.99
CA GLY A 338 16.90 23.98 -16.29
C GLY A 338 16.01 25.22 -16.16
N VAL A 339 15.02 25.17 -15.25
CA VAL A 339 14.01 26.22 -15.07
C VAL A 339 14.33 27.10 -13.86
N ASP A 340 15.21 26.63 -12.95
CA ASP A 340 15.59 27.31 -11.71
C ASP A 340 17.10 27.28 -11.48
N ASP A 341 17.89 27.66 -12.49
CA ASP A 341 19.37 27.56 -12.49
C ASP A 341 20.09 28.44 -11.45
N ASN A 342 19.40 29.37 -10.78
CA ASN A 342 20.04 30.39 -9.94
C ASN A 342 19.89 30.16 -8.42
N THR A 343 19.30 29.05 -7.97
CA THR A 343 19.03 28.85 -6.53
C THR A 343 19.83 27.68 -5.98
N GLN A 344 21.01 27.97 -5.42
CA GLN A 344 21.79 27.01 -4.63
C GLN A 344 20.92 26.50 -3.47
N GLU A 345 20.66 25.19 -3.38
CA GLU A 345 19.89 24.62 -2.27
C GLU A 345 20.57 24.99 -0.94
N PRO A 346 19.85 25.57 0.04
CA PRO A 346 20.40 25.69 1.38
C PRO A 346 20.64 24.26 1.88
N GLY A 347 21.92 23.91 2.06
CA GLY A 347 22.35 22.53 2.34
C GLY A 347 21.41 21.85 3.31
N GLU A 348 20.85 20.73 2.87
CA GLU A 348 19.90 19.88 3.59
C GLU A 348 20.53 19.57 4.96
N LYS A 349 20.23 20.39 5.98
CA LYS A 349 20.61 20.10 7.36
C LYS A 349 19.87 18.81 7.67
N LYS A 350 20.58 17.67 7.73
CA LYS A 350 20.06 16.38 8.16
C LYS A 350 19.24 16.62 9.42
N GLY A 351 17.93 16.73 9.25
CA GLY A 351 17.00 17.06 10.31
C GLY A 351 17.03 15.90 11.28
N GLY A 352 17.62 16.12 12.46
CA GLY A 352 17.39 15.25 13.59
C GLY A 352 15.89 15.13 13.78
N PHE A 353 15.40 13.89 13.85
CA PHE A 353 13.99 13.57 14.07
C PHE A 353 13.41 14.44 15.20
N PRO A 354 12.19 14.97 15.04
CA PRO A 354 11.49 15.66 16.13
C PRO A 354 11.37 14.74 17.35
N LYS A 355 11.98 15.12 18.49
CA LYS A 355 12.03 14.33 19.74
C LYS A 355 10.66 13.94 20.33
N TRP A 356 9.53 14.47 19.83
CA TRP A 356 8.21 14.17 20.37
C TRP A 356 7.68 12.76 20.01
N LYS A 357 8.25 12.06 19.00
CA LYS A 357 7.87 10.67 18.69
C LYS A 357 8.52 9.59 19.56
N GLN A 358 9.47 9.92 20.44
CA GLN A 358 10.05 8.93 21.39
C GLN A 358 9.16 8.63 22.60
N ARG A 359 8.02 9.32 22.78
CA ARG A 359 7.17 9.17 23.97
C ARG A 359 6.05 8.12 23.83
N TRP A 360 5.92 7.46 22.66
CA TRP A 360 4.86 6.47 22.38
C TRP A 360 5.36 5.03 22.17
N MET A 361 6.64 4.73 22.47
CA MET A 361 7.19 3.37 22.46
C MET A 361 7.55 2.81 23.84
N MET A 362 6.99 3.39 24.91
CA MET A 362 6.95 2.74 26.22
C MET A 362 5.51 2.77 26.74
N ARG A 363 4.72 1.76 26.35
CA ARG A 363 3.65 1.18 27.16
C ARG A 363 3.14 -0.10 26.53
#